data_AF-A0A3R6VQI3-F1
#
_entry.id   AF-A0A3R6VQI3-F1
#
_cell.length_a   1.000
_cell.length_b   1.000
_cell.length_c   1.000
_cell.angle_alpha   90.00
_cell.angle_beta   90.00
_cell.angle_gamma   90.00
#
_symmetry.space_group_name_H-M   'P 1'
#
loop_
_entity.id
_entity.type
_entity.pdbx_description
1 polymer ?
#
loop_
_entity_poly.entity_id
_entity_poly.type
_entity_poly.pdbx_seq_one_letter_code
_entity_poly.pdbx_strand_id
1 'polypeptide(L)'
;MKQDRSWPKDLPALLIQQIRLQWYKDCRGGSAATRRNQYPRAMELPKDFFSYYSFGLPIHFVSVVQSPDGFRVYKDCRRLMEWKPNSTMRLHPFELIQRESGIQVWYRYDWHIGAIPERYTYDKTGQKLPLNELALDLAPGEYGRAVCNGRFRDWDTGIWYYVLDILNVLPLAEPTRSRTSFTDREPGKIYTKIDRLW
;
A
#
# COMPACT_ATOMS: atom_id res chain seq x y z
N MET A 1 -14.46 11.10 -7.42
CA MET A 1 -14.00 11.58 -8.75
C MET A 1 -14.95 11.06 -9.82
N LYS A 2 -15.80 11.93 -10.40
CA LYS A 2 -16.54 11.59 -11.61
C LYS A 2 -15.52 11.52 -12.75
N GLN A 3 -15.44 10.39 -13.46
CA GLN A 3 -14.66 10.35 -14.70
C GLN A 3 -15.31 11.34 -15.67
N ASP A 4 -14.54 12.34 -16.10
CA ASP A 4 -14.97 13.28 -17.12
C ASP A 4 -15.28 12.52 -18.43
N ARG A 5 -16.22 13.03 -19.22
CA ARG A 5 -16.61 12.41 -20.51
C ARG A 5 -15.44 12.33 -21.51
N SER A 6 -14.38 13.09 -21.27
CA SER A 6 -13.13 13.13 -22.02
C SER A 6 -12.12 12.02 -21.64
N TRP A 7 -12.31 11.32 -20.51
CA TRP A 7 -11.36 10.32 -20.04
C TRP A 7 -11.39 9.04 -20.89
N PRO A 8 -10.24 8.55 -21.41
CA PRO A 8 -10.20 7.32 -22.18
C PRO A 8 -10.70 6.13 -21.35
N LYS A 9 -11.68 5.38 -21.88
CA LYS A 9 -12.32 4.26 -21.18
C LYS A 9 -11.34 3.13 -20.81
N ASP A 10 -10.20 3.07 -21.48
CA ASP A 10 -9.18 2.04 -21.34
C ASP A 10 -8.06 2.42 -20.36
N LEU A 11 -8.06 3.65 -19.83
CA LEU A 11 -7.04 4.10 -18.89
C LEU A 11 -7.59 4.25 -17.47
N PRO A 12 -6.85 3.74 -16.46
CA PRO A 12 -7.26 3.93 -15.08
C PRO A 12 -7.19 5.42 -14.72
N ALA A 13 -8.08 5.85 -13.82
CA ALA A 13 -8.03 7.20 -13.27
C ALA A 13 -7.28 7.28 -11.92
N LEU A 14 -6.80 6.13 -11.45
CA LEU A 14 -6.09 5.96 -10.18
C LEU A 14 -5.00 4.92 -10.37
N LEU A 15 -3.76 5.28 -10.04
CA LEU A 15 -2.65 4.34 -10.01
C LEU A 15 -2.39 3.92 -8.57
N ILE A 16 -2.18 2.63 -8.35
CA ILE A 16 -1.86 2.08 -7.04
C ILE A 16 -0.77 1.03 -7.18
N GLN A 17 0.23 1.12 -6.32
CA GLN A 17 1.23 0.09 -6.14
C GLN A 17 1.37 -0.24 -4.65
N GLN A 18 1.30 -1.53 -4.33
CA GLN A 18 1.61 -2.03 -3.00
C GLN A 18 2.87 -2.90 -3.05
N ILE A 19 3.89 -2.48 -2.30
CA ILE A 19 5.11 -3.24 -2.07
C ILE A 19 5.06 -3.76 -0.65
N ARG A 20 5.17 -5.08 -0.50
CA ARG A 20 5.22 -5.76 0.79
C ARG A 20 6.57 -6.44 0.95
N LEU A 21 7.41 -5.89 1.83
CA LEU A 21 8.74 -6.44 2.13
C LEU A 21 8.68 -7.19 3.45
N GLN A 22 8.88 -8.51 3.40
CA GLN A 22 8.84 -9.42 4.54
C GLN A 22 10.25 -9.86 4.97
N TRP A 23 10.47 -10.06 6.26
CA TRP A 23 11.69 -10.66 6.80
C TRP A 23 11.42 -11.47 8.06
N TYR A 24 12.38 -12.31 8.44
CA TYR A 24 12.32 -13.12 9.66
C TYR A 24 13.29 -12.59 10.73
N LYS A 25 13.30 -13.25 11.89
CA LYS A 25 14.05 -12.81 13.08
C LYS A 25 15.55 -12.65 12.83
N ASP A 26 16.13 -13.50 11.99
CA ASP A 26 17.53 -13.48 11.56
C ASP A 26 17.93 -12.18 10.84
N CYS A 27 16.99 -11.54 10.14
CA CYS A 27 17.21 -10.30 9.40
C CYS A 27 16.67 -9.05 10.10
N ARG A 28 16.30 -9.13 11.39
CA ARG A 28 15.54 -8.05 12.06
C ARG A 28 16.32 -6.73 12.17
N GLY A 29 17.60 -6.78 12.50
CA GLY A 29 18.41 -5.61 12.85
C GLY A 29 19.70 -5.45 12.05
N GLY A 30 20.59 -4.58 12.54
CA GLY A 30 21.95 -4.41 12.02
C GLY A 30 21.99 -4.06 10.52
N SER A 31 22.96 -4.65 9.81
CA SER A 31 23.16 -4.43 8.38
C SER A 31 21.93 -4.79 7.53
N ALA A 32 21.12 -5.77 7.95
CA ALA A 32 19.88 -6.13 7.27
C ALA A 32 18.86 -4.98 7.34
N ALA A 33 18.74 -4.30 8.49
CA ALA A 33 17.88 -3.13 8.63
C ALA A 33 18.37 -1.95 7.78
N THR A 34 19.69 -1.69 7.73
CA THR A 34 20.27 -0.67 6.86
C THR A 34 19.96 -0.94 5.39
N ARG A 35 20.13 -2.19 4.92
CA ARG A 35 19.77 -2.61 3.55
C ARG A 35 18.29 -2.40 3.25
N ARG A 36 17.38 -2.67 4.20
CA ARG A 36 15.94 -2.41 4.01
C ARG A 36 15.62 -0.92 3.88
N ASN A 37 16.29 -0.07 4.65
CA ASN A 37 16.05 1.38 4.58
C ASN A 37 16.39 1.94 3.20
N GLN A 38 17.37 1.34 2.53
CA GLN A 38 17.80 1.68 1.16
C GLN A 38 16.97 0.98 0.07
N TYR A 39 16.11 0.02 0.41
CA TYR A 39 15.32 -0.69 -0.58
C TYR A 39 14.33 0.27 -1.28
N PRO A 40 14.18 0.20 -2.61
CA PRO A 40 13.28 1.07 -3.36
C PRO A 40 11.86 1.08 -2.78
N ARG A 41 11.30 2.29 -2.65
CA ARG A 41 9.94 2.51 -2.12
C ARG A 41 8.88 2.57 -3.22
N ALA A 42 9.32 2.50 -4.46
CA ALA A 42 8.49 2.36 -5.65
C ALA A 42 9.23 1.49 -6.67
N MET A 43 8.47 0.82 -7.52
CA MET A 43 8.97 0.01 -8.63
C MET A 43 8.33 0.50 -9.94
N GLU A 44 8.97 0.23 -11.07
CA GLU A 44 8.33 0.45 -12.37
C GLU A 44 7.08 -0.44 -12.49
N LEU A 45 5.99 0.08 -13.05
CA LEU A 45 4.79 -0.71 -13.29
C LEU A 45 5.06 -1.83 -14.31
N PRO A 46 4.38 -3.00 -14.20
CA PRO A 46 4.52 -4.11 -15.15
C PRO A 46 4.25 -3.69 -16.59
N LYS A 47 4.85 -4.39 -17.56
CA LYS A 47 4.67 -4.08 -19.00
C LYS A 47 3.20 -4.14 -19.43
N ASP A 48 2.43 -5.05 -18.85
CA ASP A 48 1.02 -5.24 -19.14
C ASP A 48 0.10 -4.37 -18.28
N PHE A 49 0.63 -3.41 -17.49
CA PHE A 49 -0.17 -2.68 -16.51
C PHE A 49 -1.38 -1.96 -17.13
N PHE A 50 -1.15 -1.27 -18.25
CA PHE A 50 -2.15 -0.49 -19.00
C PHE A 50 -2.86 -1.29 -20.11
N SER A 51 -2.71 -2.62 -20.13
CA SER A 51 -3.48 -3.45 -21.05
C SER A 51 -4.97 -3.35 -20.71
N TYR A 52 -5.80 -3.08 -21.72
CA TYR A 52 -7.26 -2.88 -21.57
C TYR A 52 -7.94 -4.04 -20.84
N TYR A 53 -8.95 -3.70 -20.04
CA TYR A 53 -9.82 -4.65 -19.36
C TYR A 53 -11.24 -4.07 -19.27
N SER A 54 -12.26 -4.93 -19.24
CA SER A 54 -13.66 -4.51 -19.16
C SER A 54 -14.15 -4.25 -17.73
N PHE A 55 -13.37 -4.59 -16.70
CA PHE A 55 -13.75 -4.42 -15.30
C PHE A 55 -12.55 -4.20 -14.35
N GLY A 56 -12.78 -3.41 -13.28
CA GLY A 56 -11.86 -3.24 -12.16
C GLY A 56 -10.83 -2.12 -12.31
N LEU A 57 -9.95 -2.00 -11.33
CA LEU A 57 -8.82 -1.07 -11.30
C LEU A 57 -7.53 -1.90 -11.20
N PRO A 58 -6.52 -1.67 -12.06
CA PRO A 58 -5.24 -2.36 -12.00
C PRO A 58 -4.45 -1.84 -10.82
N ILE A 59 -3.95 -2.80 -10.05
CA ILE A 59 -3.09 -2.55 -8.89
C ILE A 59 -1.83 -3.38 -9.08
N HIS A 60 -0.70 -2.74 -8.88
CA HIS A 60 0.59 -3.39 -8.92
C HIS A 60 0.95 -3.92 -7.55
N PHE A 61 1.10 -5.23 -7.42
CA PHE A 61 1.53 -5.89 -6.19
C PHE A 61 2.94 -6.42 -6.34
N VAL A 62 3.81 -6.02 -5.43
CA VAL A 62 5.17 -6.55 -5.29
C VAL A 62 5.30 -7.18 -3.91
N SER A 63 5.75 -8.43 -3.85
CA SER A 63 6.06 -9.12 -2.61
C SER A 63 7.53 -9.51 -2.62
N VAL A 64 8.25 -9.05 -1.61
CA VAL A 64 9.71 -9.18 -1.48
C VAL A 64 9.98 -9.87 -0.15
N VAL A 65 10.89 -10.84 -0.16
CA VAL A 65 11.42 -11.45 1.07
C VAL A 65 12.87 -11.05 1.21
N GLN A 66 13.24 -10.54 2.38
CA GLN A 66 14.63 -10.36 2.77
C GLN A 66 15.10 -11.60 3.54
N SER A 67 16.16 -12.23 3.04
CA SER A 67 16.96 -13.24 3.71
C SER A 67 18.36 -12.67 4.01
N PRO A 68 19.22 -13.40 4.73
CA PRO A 68 20.60 -12.96 4.99
C PRO A 68 21.37 -12.65 3.69
N ASP A 69 21.10 -13.43 2.64
CA ASP A 69 21.72 -13.35 1.31
C ASP A 69 21.26 -12.13 0.48
N GLY A 70 20.15 -11.50 0.85
CA GLY A 70 19.65 -10.30 0.18
C GLY A 70 18.14 -10.27 0.01
N PHE A 71 17.68 -9.62 -1.06
CA PHE A 71 16.26 -9.47 -1.37
C PHE A 71 15.87 -10.38 -2.53
N ARG A 72 14.76 -11.09 -2.36
CA ARG A 72 14.15 -11.89 -3.41
C ARG A 72 12.73 -11.40 -3.68
N VAL A 73 12.46 -10.99 -4.91
CA VAL A 73 11.09 -10.71 -5.36
C VAL A 73 10.39 -12.05 -5.58
N TYR A 74 9.41 -12.35 -4.73
CA TYR A 74 8.59 -13.55 -4.84
C TYR A 74 7.43 -13.34 -5.81
N LYS A 75 6.94 -12.10 -5.89
CA LYS A 75 5.79 -11.75 -6.71
C LYS A 75 5.94 -10.33 -7.21
N ASP A 76 5.69 -10.16 -8.49
CA ASP A 76 5.58 -8.87 -9.16
C ASP A 76 4.47 -9.03 -10.21
N CYS A 77 3.29 -8.50 -9.91
CA CYS A 77 2.16 -8.68 -10.82
C CYS A 77 1.15 -7.54 -10.76
N ARG A 78 0.44 -7.34 -11.85
CA ARG A 78 -0.83 -6.62 -11.88
C ARG A 78 -1.96 -7.52 -11.37
N ARG A 79 -2.90 -6.95 -10.60
CA ARG A 79 -4.21 -7.54 -10.30
C ARG A 79 -5.31 -6.52 -10.54
N LEU A 80 -6.44 -6.96 -11.07
CA LEU A 80 -7.64 -6.12 -11.19
C LEU A 80 -8.46 -6.26 -9.91
N MET A 81 -8.77 -5.14 -9.28
CA MET A 81 -9.63 -5.10 -8.10
C MET A 81 -10.91 -4.34 -8.40
N GLU A 82 -12.02 -4.79 -7.84
CA GLU A 82 -13.28 -4.08 -8.01
C GLU A 82 -13.18 -2.69 -7.38
N TRP A 83 -13.52 -1.66 -8.14
CA TRP A 83 -13.57 -0.26 -7.69
C TRP A 83 -14.90 0.34 -8.12
N LYS A 84 -15.81 0.50 -7.16
CA LYS A 84 -17.14 1.07 -7.39
C LYS A 84 -17.15 2.53 -6.94
N PRO A 85 -17.89 3.42 -7.63
CA PRO A 85 -18.14 4.76 -7.12
C PRO A 85 -18.71 4.70 -5.71
N ASN A 86 -18.20 5.56 -4.82
CA ASN A 86 -18.60 5.63 -3.41
C ASN A 86 -18.34 4.34 -2.60
N SER A 87 -17.53 3.41 -3.10
CA SER A 87 -17.10 2.24 -2.33
C SER A 87 -15.76 2.48 -1.65
N THR A 88 -15.39 1.54 -0.79
CA THR A 88 -14.03 1.43 -0.26
C THR A 88 -13.32 0.27 -0.92
N MET A 89 -11.99 0.34 -0.95
CA MET A 89 -11.13 -0.76 -1.38
C MET A 89 -10.10 -1.03 -0.30
N ARG A 90 -9.96 -2.29 0.07
CA ARG A 90 -9.05 -2.71 1.15
C ARG A 90 -7.80 -3.34 0.56
N LEU A 91 -6.66 -2.74 0.88
CA LEU A 91 -5.32 -3.19 0.52
C LEU A 91 -4.53 -3.26 1.81
N HIS A 92 -4.51 -4.42 2.48
CA HIS A 92 -3.97 -4.55 3.82
C HIS A 92 -2.62 -3.82 4.01
N PRO A 93 -2.41 -2.99 5.04
CA PRO A 93 -3.35 -2.58 6.11
C PRO A 93 -4.15 -1.31 5.78
N PHE A 94 -4.18 -0.87 4.54
CA PHE A 94 -4.84 0.36 4.11
C PHE A 94 -6.26 0.13 3.59
N GLU A 95 -7.10 1.15 3.74
CA GLU A 95 -8.39 1.26 3.07
C GLU A 95 -8.44 2.57 2.29
N LEU A 96 -8.75 2.47 1.01
CA LEU A 96 -8.91 3.61 0.12
C LEU A 96 -10.39 3.92 0.00
N ILE A 97 -10.75 5.19 0.16
CA ILE A 97 -12.12 5.68 0.10
C ILE A 97 -12.17 6.78 -0.96
N GLN A 98 -13.06 6.62 -1.93
CA GLN A 98 -13.29 7.66 -2.93
C GLN A 98 -14.06 8.84 -2.31
N ARG A 99 -13.57 10.05 -2.53
CA ARG A 99 -14.27 11.30 -2.22
C ARG A 99 -14.53 12.09 -3.52
N GLU A 100 -15.31 13.15 -3.42
CA GLU A 100 -15.51 14.07 -4.53
C GLU A 100 -14.19 14.76 -4.92
N SER A 101 -13.46 15.24 -3.91
CA SER A 101 -12.17 15.93 -4.03
C SER A 101 -10.98 15.04 -4.38
N GLY A 102 -11.11 13.72 -4.34
CA GLY A 102 -10.00 12.81 -4.60
C GLY A 102 -10.10 11.47 -3.87
N ILE A 103 -9.00 11.01 -3.27
CA ILE A 103 -8.87 9.73 -2.57
C ILE A 103 -8.35 9.96 -1.15
N GLN A 104 -9.06 9.40 -0.18
CA GLN A 104 -8.56 9.26 1.18
C GLN A 104 -7.99 7.85 1.38
N VAL A 105 -6.82 7.76 1.99
CA VAL A 105 -6.19 6.51 2.41
C VAL A 105 -6.23 6.48 3.93
N TRP A 106 -6.82 5.43 4.47
CA TRP A 106 -6.90 5.18 5.89
C TRP A 106 -5.97 4.03 6.25
N TYR A 107 -5.14 4.24 7.26
CA TYR A 107 -4.41 3.15 7.90
C TYR A 107 -5.34 2.47 8.89
N ARG A 108 -5.52 1.16 8.75
CA ARG A 108 -6.41 0.37 9.58
C ARG A 108 -5.66 -0.61 10.45
N TYR A 109 -5.99 -0.59 11.73
CA TYR A 109 -5.58 -1.59 12.67
C TYR A 109 -6.71 -2.58 12.95
N ASP A 110 -6.77 -3.68 12.20
CA ASP A 110 -7.74 -4.75 12.42
C ASP A 110 -7.12 -5.89 13.24
N TRP A 111 -7.80 -6.42 14.25
CA TRP A 111 -7.36 -7.57 15.03
C TRP A 111 -7.09 -8.84 14.19
N HIS A 112 -7.81 -9.04 13.08
CA HIS A 112 -7.67 -10.25 12.25
C HIS A 112 -6.51 -10.18 11.26
N ILE A 113 -6.01 -8.97 10.98
CA ILE A 113 -5.09 -8.71 9.85
C ILE A 113 -3.94 -7.77 10.26
N GLY A 114 -3.95 -7.28 11.50
CA GLY A 114 -3.05 -6.26 12.01
C GLY A 114 -1.76 -6.85 12.54
N ALA A 115 -0.76 -5.97 12.63
CA ALA A 115 0.47 -6.27 13.33
C ALA A 115 0.19 -6.58 14.81
N ILE A 116 1.05 -7.38 15.43
CA ILE A 116 1.04 -7.66 16.87
C ILE A 116 2.06 -6.74 17.54
N PRO A 117 1.73 -6.09 18.68
CA PRO A 117 0.50 -6.21 19.48
C PRO A 117 -0.69 -5.48 18.87
N GLU A 118 -1.92 -5.81 19.27
CA GLU A 118 -3.10 -5.06 18.84
C GLU A 118 -3.00 -3.58 19.23
N ARG A 119 -3.40 -2.67 18.33
CA ARG A 119 -3.58 -1.25 18.62
C ARG A 119 -5.05 -0.90 18.55
N TYR A 120 -5.49 -0.24 19.59
CA TYR A 120 -6.85 0.18 19.76
C TYR A 120 -6.86 1.54 20.44
N THR A 121 -7.95 2.27 20.23
CA THR A 121 -8.32 3.43 21.03
C THR A 121 -9.51 3.06 21.92
N TYR A 122 -9.84 3.91 22.87
CA TYR A 122 -11.07 3.81 23.63
C TYR A 122 -12.02 4.93 23.20
N ASP A 123 -13.31 4.62 23.10
CA ASP A 123 -14.32 5.67 22.97
C ASP A 123 -14.64 6.32 24.32
N LYS A 124 -15.56 7.29 24.32
CA LYS A 124 -15.96 8.02 25.54
C LYS A 124 -16.65 7.13 26.58
N THR A 125 -17.11 5.93 26.21
CA THR A 125 -17.72 4.94 27.10
C THR A 125 -16.72 3.90 27.61
N GLY A 126 -15.46 3.98 27.16
CA GLY A 126 -14.43 2.99 27.46
C GLY A 126 -14.48 1.75 26.57
N GLN A 127 -15.29 1.75 25.52
CA GLN A 127 -15.32 0.65 24.55
C GLN A 127 -14.05 0.69 23.70
N LYS A 128 -13.40 -0.46 23.59
CA LYS A 128 -12.23 -0.67 22.75
C LYS A 128 -12.63 -0.62 21.27
N LEU A 129 -11.98 0.25 20.51
CA LEU A 129 -12.17 0.42 19.07
C LEU A 129 -10.86 0.20 18.31
N PRO A 130 -10.89 -0.43 17.12
CA PRO A 130 -9.71 -0.53 16.27
C PRO A 130 -9.17 0.87 15.93
N LEU A 131 -7.84 1.03 15.97
CA LEU A 131 -7.21 2.29 15.61
C LEU A 131 -7.29 2.48 14.09
N ASN A 132 -8.12 3.43 13.65
CA ASN A 132 -8.20 3.85 12.25
C ASN A 132 -7.73 5.30 12.15
N GLU A 133 -6.69 5.54 11.35
CA GLU A 133 -6.08 6.86 11.19
C GLU A 133 -6.17 7.27 9.72
N LEU A 134 -6.51 8.54 9.44
CA LEU A 134 -6.39 9.10 8.10
C LEU A 134 -4.90 9.21 7.77
N ALA A 135 -4.43 8.39 6.83
CA ALA A 135 -3.03 8.34 6.43
C ALA A 135 -2.72 9.39 5.35
N LEU A 136 -3.54 9.46 4.31
CA LEU A 136 -3.37 10.40 3.20
C LEU A 136 -4.73 10.95 2.77
N ASP A 137 -4.74 12.22 2.36
CA ASP A 137 -5.86 12.83 1.62
C ASP A 137 -5.28 13.44 0.34
N LEU A 138 -5.66 12.89 -0.81
CA LEU A 138 -5.01 13.12 -2.11
C LEU A 138 -6.01 13.64 -3.13
N ALA A 139 -5.74 14.84 -3.65
CA ALA A 139 -6.40 15.39 -4.83
C ALA A 139 -5.83 14.79 -6.13
N PRO A 140 -6.54 14.92 -7.27
CA PRO A 140 -5.98 14.56 -8.58
C PRO A 140 -4.62 15.22 -8.85
N GLY A 141 -3.65 14.42 -9.27
CA GLY A 141 -2.26 14.82 -9.52
C GLY A 141 -1.33 14.67 -8.33
N GLU A 142 -1.85 14.57 -7.11
CA GLU A 142 -1.06 14.42 -5.90
C GLU A 142 -0.59 12.97 -5.71
N TYR A 143 0.72 12.79 -5.65
CA TYR A 143 1.31 11.49 -5.33
C TYR A 143 1.51 11.36 -3.81
N GLY A 144 0.87 10.34 -3.22
CA GLY A 144 1.04 9.96 -1.83
C GLY A 144 1.73 8.60 -1.64
N ARG A 145 2.50 8.48 -0.55
CA ARG A 145 3.10 7.22 -0.08
C ARG A 145 2.78 6.99 1.38
N ALA A 146 2.18 5.84 1.70
CA ALA A 146 1.96 5.40 3.07
C ALA A 146 2.89 4.23 3.38
N VAL A 147 3.65 4.32 4.47
CA VAL A 147 4.61 3.30 4.89
C VAL A 147 4.30 2.89 6.32
N CYS A 148 4.14 1.60 6.55
CA CYS A 148 3.99 1.05 7.89
C CYS A 148 4.73 -0.27 8.05
N ASN A 149 5.12 -0.62 9.27
CA ASN A 149 5.67 -1.93 9.56
C ASN A 149 4.83 -2.66 10.62
N GLY A 150 5.05 -3.96 10.70
CA GLY A 150 4.33 -4.82 11.62
C GLY A 150 5.04 -6.13 11.87
N ARG A 151 4.74 -6.77 13.00
CA ARG A 151 5.13 -8.14 13.30
C ARG A 151 3.90 -9.03 13.25
N PHE A 152 4.03 -10.19 12.64
CA PHE A 152 2.96 -11.14 12.40
C PHE A 152 3.42 -12.53 12.82
N ARG A 153 2.46 -13.37 13.20
CA ARG A 153 2.71 -14.77 13.52
C ARG A 153 1.99 -15.62 12.50
N ASP A 154 2.74 -16.46 11.79
CA ASP A 154 2.17 -17.44 10.88
C ASP A 154 1.26 -18.40 11.67
N TRP A 155 0.05 -18.62 11.18
CA TRP A 155 -0.96 -19.38 11.93
C TRP A 155 -0.60 -20.87 12.03
N ASP A 156 -0.06 -21.43 10.95
CA ASP A 156 0.21 -22.86 10.84
C ASP A 156 1.53 -23.24 11.52
N THR A 157 2.57 -22.41 11.37
CA THR A 157 3.92 -22.70 11.89
C THR A 157 4.23 -22.01 13.22
N GLY A 158 3.45 -20.98 13.59
CA GLY A 158 3.75 -20.13 14.74
C GLY A 158 4.99 -19.24 14.57
N ILE A 159 5.62 -19.25 13.38
CA ILE A 159 6.85 -18.50 13.13
C ILE A 159 6.52 -17.01 13.06
N TRP A 160 7.30 -16.22 13.79
CA TRP A 160 7.25 -14.77 13.73
C TRP A 160 7.94 -14.26 12.47
N TYR A 161 7.22 -13.42 11.73
CA TYR A 161 7.75 -12.66 10.61
C TYR A 161 7.38 -11.20 10.76
N TYR A 162 8.05 -10.36 9.98
CA TYR A 162 7.90 -8.92 10.03
C TYR A 162 7.64 -8.43 8.62
N VAL A 163 6.88 -7.36 8.49
CA VAL A 163 6.51 -6.78 7.21
C VAL A 163 6.69 -5.27 7.25
N LEU A 164 7.14 -4.72 6.13
CA LEU A 164 7.12 -3.31 5.78
C LEU A 164 6.21 -3.19 4.57
N ASP A 165 5.03 -2.63 4.79
CA ASP A 165 4.04 -2.33 3.77
C ASP A 165 4.25 -0.89 3.28
N ILE A 166 4.38 -0.75 1.96
CA ILE A 166 4.52 0.52 1.27
C ILE A 166 3.40 0.60 0.24
N LEU A 167 2.54 1.59 0.39
CA LEU A 167 1.47 1.88 -0.55
C LEU A 167 1.74 3.21 -1.26
N ASN A 168 1.87 3.15 -2.57
CA ASN A 168 1.94 4.32 -3.46
C ASN A 168 0.57 4.52 -4.11
N VAL A 169 0.05 5.74 -4.02
CA VAL A 169 -1.27 6.10 -4.55
C VAL A 169 -1.16 7.41 -5.34
N LEU A 170 -1.65 7.40 -6.56
CA LEU A 170 -1.69 8.58 -7.42
C LEU A 170 -3.04 8.66 -8.14
N PRO A 171 -3.99 9.45 -7.61
CA PRO A 171 -5.17 9.86 -8.38
C PRO A 171 -4.69 10.72 -9.54
N LEU A 172 -5.04 10.36 -10.78
CA LEU A 172 -4.52 11.04 -11.96
C LEU A 172 -5.32 12.31 -12.26
N ALA A 173 -4.61 13.42 -12.52
CA ALA A 173 -5.22 14.63 -13.07
C ALA A 173 -5.43 14.52 -14.59
N GLU A 174 -4.54 13.79 -15.27
CA GLU A 174 -4.58 13.55 -16.72
C GLU A 174 -4.29 12.07 -17.03
N PRO A 175 -4.84 11.52 -18.13
CA PRO A 175 -4.58 10.14 -18.52
C PRO A 175 -3.11 9.90 -18.85
N THR A 176 -2.57 8.75 -18.43
CA THR A 176 -1.18 8.37 -18.73
C THR A 176 -1.03 6.87 -18.95
N ARG A 177 0.02 6.50 -19.70
CA ARG A 177 0.54 5.13 -19.82
C ARG A 177 1.97 5.01 -19.28
N SER A 178 2.43 6.01 -18.53
CA SER A 178 3.78 6.01 -17.97
C SER A 178 3.94 4.91 -16.93
N ARG A 179 4.81 3.94 -17.21
CA ARG A 179 5.15 2.87 -16.27
C ARG A 179 6.05 3.37 -15.12
N THR A 180 6.66 4.53 -15.28
CA THR A 180 7.55 5.15 -14.30
C THR A 180 6.86 6.14 -13.38
N SER A 181 5.52 6.23 -13.39
CA SER A 181 4.73 7.24 -12.65
C SER A 181 5.00 7.31 -11.12
N PHE A 182 5.58 6.26 -10.53
CA PHE A 182 5.97 6.22 -9.11
C PHE A 182 7.48 6.34 -8.87
N THR A 183 8.29 6.28 -9.94
CA THR A 183 9.75 6.26 -9.89
C THR A 183 10.38 7.49 -10.54
N ASP A 184 9.63 8.24 -11.34
CA ASP A 184 10.07 9.47 -11.99
C ASP A 184 10.08 10.68 -11.03
N ARG A 185 9.34 10.59 -9.92
CA ARG A 185 9.31 11.61 -8.86
C ARG A 185 9.07 10.99 -7.49
N GLU A 186 9.49 11.69 -6.45
CA GLU A 186 9.12 11.37 -5.06
C GLU A 186 7.68 11.82 -4.75
N PRO A 187 7.00 11.17 -3.78
CA PRO A 187 5.67 11.56 -3.34
C PRO A 187 5.69 12.91 -2.64
N GLY A 188 4.70 13.76 -2.94
CA GLY A 188 4.51 15.04 -2.25
C GLY A 188 3.89 14.90 -0.87
N LYS A 189 3.23 13.76 -0.59
CA LYS A 189 2.60 13.46 0.71
C LYS A 189 3.09 12.11 1.22
N ILE A 190 3.66 12.08 2.42
CA ILE A 190 4.20 10.86 3.03
C ILE A 190 3.56 10.63 4.39
N TYR A 191 2.97 9.45 4.56
CA TYR A 191 2.53 8.93 5.85
C TYR A 191 3.48 7.83 6.31
N THR A 192 3.92 7.90 7.57
CA THR A 192 4.83 6.91 8.14
C THR A 192 4.33 6.45 9.50
N LYS A 193 4.13 5.14 9.65
CA LYS A 193 3.82 4.46 10.90
C LYS A 193 4.82 3.32 11.13
N ILE A 194 6.01 3.69 11.62
CA ILE A 194 7.10 2.73 11.86
C ILE A 194 7.26 2.52 13.35
N ASP A 195 7.08 1.28 13.77
CA ASP A 195 7.18 0.83 15.13
C ASP A 195 8.49 0.10 15.41
N ARG A 196 8.87 0.10 16.68
CA ARG A 196 9.95 -0.76 17.18
C ARG A 196 9.46 -2.20 17.23
N LEU A 197 10.07 -3.04 16.41
CA LEU A 197 9.74 -4.45 16.30
C LEU A 197 10.65 -5.25 17.25
N TRP A 198 10.11 -5.67 18.39
CA TRP A 198 10.83 -6.41 19.44
C TRP A 198 10.95 -7.90 19.16
#